data_AF-A0A820FYR3-F1
#
_entry.id   AF-A0A820FYR3-F1
#
_cell.length_a   1.000
_cell.length_b   1.000
_cell.length_c   1.000
_cell.angle_alpha   90.00
_cell.angle_beta   90.00
_cell.angle_gamma   90.00
#
_symmetry.space_group_name_H-M   'P 1'
#
loop_
_entity.id
_entity.type
_entity.pdbx_description
1 polymer ?
#
loop_
_entity_poly.entity_id
_entity_poly.type
_entity_poly.pdbx_seq_one_letter_code
_entity_poly.pdbx_strand_id
1 'polypeptide(L)'
;MIKLLYEDVKAEVRIDGDFSSSIQMNTGVKQECLISPILFNVYIDFVMQQILEQAGTEGVTMNYRLGDLWYSGRENNDDVKLLALMYADDIAVMCQSTQDLEQFIKAFEKVTQDFGLTMNIKKTCFMSLRQFQKSTCNSKDRTEIDDEPLDITIRNQKIEKTEEFNYLGCYVSKDQTQHKDIETRVSKASSAFNSLRRIVWYRKCISTQTKIRIFRASVLPVLLYGSELWSLTIAEEQRLKAFYMKCLRVIIGVPIGDRMKNDLVLQLTGQPALENILRKNRLRWFGHVNRMDNDQNGPMLTKKTLFASFKDVKRPPHGIKLRWKDKIMKDITVSNIKNWRRETHDKDTWRKTINRGVTYGIVHTDVKRIVREHKERAVDRRAREELMHHIPKNTTTDHNRLALTTDDTTCTQCGRICNTIFRLLDNQITNLTVNIYSEKAEILNENEPNIFQFILLIGRQLRDVTFFNSAQENM
;
A
#
# COMPACT_ATOMS: atom_id res chain seq x y z
N MET A 1 -13.83 -37.43 -4.09
CA MET A 1 -14.54 -36.14 -4.09
C MET A 1 -13.86 -35.12 -5.00
N ILE A 2 -12.58 -34.75 -4.78
CA ILE A 2 -11.85 -33.81 -5.65
C ILE A 2 -11.84 -34.27 -7.12
N LYS A 3 -11.55 -35.56 -7.36
CA LYS A 3 -11.60 -36.14 -8.71
C LYS A 3 -12.95 -35.87 -9.41
N LEU A 4 -14.07 -36.09 -8.73
CA LEU A 4 -15.42 -35.84 -9.29
C LEU A 4 -15.67 -34.36 -9.62
N LEU A 5 -14.99 -33.42 -8.95
CA LEU A 5 -15.09 -32.00 -9.27
C LEU A 5 -14.32 -31.64 -10.54
N TYR A 6 -13.30 -32.42 -10.90
CA TYR A 6 -12.36 -32.12 -11.99
C TYR A 6 -12.42 -33.11 -13.16
N GLU A 7 -13.21 -34.17 -13.05
CA GLU A 7 -13.45 -35.14 -14.13
C GLU A 7 -14.42 -34.55 -15.17
N ASP A 8 -14.08 -34.72 -16.45
CA ASP A 8 -14.87 -34.29 -17.61
C ASP A 8 -15.34 -32.82 -17.59
N VAL A 9 -14.54 -31.92 -17.01
CA VAL A 9 -14.89 -30.49 -16.93
C VAL A 9 -14.85 -29.83 -18.30
N LYS A 10 -15.89 -29.06 -18.60
CA LYS A 10 -16.01 -28.23 -19.79
C LYS A 10 -16.21 -26.77 -19.40
N ALA A 11 -15.68 -25.86 -20.21
CA ALA A 11 -15.86 -24.42 -20.09
C ALA A 11 -16.57 -23.88 -21.34
N GLU A 12 -17.41 -22.87 -21.16
CA GLU A 12 -18.11 -22.15 -22.22
C GLU A 12 -17.99 -20.64 -21.96
N VAL A 13 -17.81 -19.86 -23.02
CA VAL A 13 -17.74 -18.40 -22.95
C VAL A 13 -19.11 -17.84 -23.26
N ARG A 14 -19.64 -17.00 -22.36
CA ARG A 14 -20.93 -16.32 -22.57
C ARG A 14 -20.72 -14.94 -23.21
N ILE A 15 -21.32 -14.71 -24.38
CA ILE A 15 -21.26 -13.44 -25.12
C ILE A 15 -22.69 -13.02 -25.46
N ASP A 16 -23.10 -11.82 -25.04
CA ASP A 16 -24.43 -11.23 -25.32
C ASP A 16 -25.65 -12.12 -25.00
N GLY A 17 -25.48 -13.11 -24.13
CA GLY A 17 -26.54 -14.03 -23.72
C GLY A 17 -26.38 -15.45 -24.27
N ASP A 18 -25.60 -15.61 -25.34
CA ASP A 18 -25.32 -16.90 -25.99
C ASP A 18 -24.03 -17.53 -25.47
N PHE A 19 -23.93 -18.85 -25.54
CA PHE A 19 -22.76 -19.62 -25.13
C PHE A 19 -21.94 -20.07 -26.35
N SER A 20 -20.61 -20.03 -26.22
CA SER A 20 -19.69 -20.64 -27.19
C SER A 20 -19.82 -22.16 -27.21
N SER A 21 -19.16 -22.81 -28.17
CA SER A 21 -18.92 -24.25 -28.09
C SER A 21 -18.17 -24.61 -26.80
N SER A 22 -18.48 -25.79 -26.24
CA SER A 22 -17.81 -26.30 -25.05
C SER A 22 -16.34 -26.60 -25.31
N ILE A 23 -15.46 -26.10 -24.44
CA ILE A 23 -14.02 -26.36 -24.43
C ILE A 23 -13.73 -27.35 -23.31
N GLN A 24 -13.09 -28.47 -23.62
CA GLN A 24 -12.68 -29.44 -22.60
C GLN A 24 -11.52 -28.86 -21.78
N MET A 25 -11.67 -28.84 -20.45
CA MET A 25 -10.66 -28.36 -19.51
C MET A 25 -9.81 -29.52 -19.02
N ASN A 26 -8.57 -29.62 -19.52
CA ASN A 26 -7.65 -30.70 -19.15
C ASN A 26 -6.62 -30.28 -18.10
N THR A 27 -6.44 -28.97 -17.90
CA THR A 27 -5.43 -28.40 -17.00
C THR A 27 -6.03 -27.21 -16.23
N GLY A 28 -5.40 -26.89 -15.09
CA GLY A 28 -5.77 -25.75 -14.26
C GLY A 28 -6.83 -26.04 -13.21
N VAL A 29 -6.84 -25.20 -12.17
CA VAL A 29 -7.87 -25.22 -11.13
C VAL A 29 -9.04 -24.31 -11.56
N LYS A 30 -10.28 -24.64 -11.16
CA LYS A 30 -11.45 -23.85 -11.52
C LYS A 30 -11.41 -22.48 -10.85
N GLN A 31 -11.50 -21.41 -11.61
CA GLN A 31 -11.64 -20.06 -11.03
C GLN A 31 -12.94 -19.99 -10.20
N GLU A 32 -12.91 -19.19 -9.13
CA GLU A 32 -14.03 -18.98 -8.19
C GLU A 32 -14.47 -20.22 -7.38
N CYS A 33 -13.83 -21.38 -7.57
CA CYS A 33 -14.11 -22.56 -6.77
C CYS A 33 -13.39 -22.50 -5.42
N LEU A 34 -14.12 -22.75 -4.32
CA LEU A 34 -13.62 -22.64 -2.95
C LEU A 34 -12.37 -23.50 -2.65
N ILE A 35 -12.22 -24.65 -3.32
CA ILE A 35 -11.08 -25.55 -3.10
C ILE A 35 -9.86 -25.21 -3.96
N SER A 36 -10.06 -24.46 -5.06
CA SER A 36 -8.99 -24.17 -6.02
C SER A 36 -7.79 -23.44 -5.42
N PRO A 37 -7.93 -22.43 -4.54
CA PRO A 37 -6.78 -21.79 -3.90
C PRO A 37 -5.94 -22.77 -3.07
N ILE A 38 -6.59 -23.71 -2.37
CA ILE A 38 -5.90 -24.71 -1.56
C ILE A 38 -5.14 -25.69 -2.46
N LEU A 39 -5.78 -26.18 -3.53
CA LEU A 39 -5.13 -27.07 -4.49
C LEU A 39 -3.94 -26.40 -5.17
N PHE A 40 -4.08 -25.13 -5.54
CA PHE A 40 -3.00 -24.34 -6.10
C PHE A 40 -1.85 -24.19 -5.09
N ASN A 41 -2.14 -23.88 -3.83
CA ASN A 41 -1.12 -23.75 -2.79
C ASN A 41 -0.35 -25.05 -2.55
N VAL A 42 -1.04 -26.20 -2.51
CA VAL A 42 -0.38 -27.51 -2.38
C VAL A 42 0.53 -27.79 -3.58
N TYR A 43 0.04 -27.47 -4.79
CA TYR A 43 0.81 -27.67 -6.01
C TYR A 43 2.06 -26.79 -6.06
N ILE A 44 1.91 -25.49 -5.81
CA ILE A 44 3.03 -24.55 -5.90
C ILE A 44 4.05 -24.77 -4.77
N ASP A 45 3.61 -25.17 -3.57
CA ASP A 45 4.52 -25.53 -2.48
C ASP A 45 5.41 -26.71 -2.86
N PHE A 46 4.82 -27.77 -3.43
CA PHE A 46 5.58 -28.92 -3.93
C PHE A 46 6.58 -28.52 -5.02
N VAL A 47 6.14 -27.77 -6.03
CA VAL A 47 7.02 -27.28 -7.11
C VAL A 47 8.17 -26.43 -6.55
N MET A 48 7.87 -25.55 -5.60
CA MET A 48 8.86 -24.66 -5.00
C MET A 48 9.86 -25.44 -4.15
N GLN A 49 9.46 -26.47 -3.41
CA GLN A 49 10.41 -27.33 -2.70
C GLN A 49 11.42 -27.97 -3.66
N GLN A 50 10.97 -28.47 -4.81
CA GLN A 50 11.85 -29.03 -5.84
C GLN A 50 12.81 -27.98 -6.43
N ILE A 51 12.33 -26.75 -6.65
CA ILE A 51 13.17 -25.63 -7.11
C ILE A 51 14.26 -25.32 -6.09
N LEU A 52 13.90 -25.23 -4.81
CA LEU A 52 14.83 -24.86 -3.74
C LEU A 52 15.89 -25.94 -3.50
N GLU A 53 15.49 -27.21 -3.54
CA GLU A 53 16.41 -28.36 -3.47
C GLU A 53 17.42 -28.36 -4.62
N GLN A 54 16.96 -28.08 -5.85
CA GLN A 54 17.83 -28.05 -7.02
C GLN A 54 18.71 -26.79 -7.08
N ALA A 55 18.21 -25.64 -6.64
CA ALA A 55 18.92 -24.37 -6.67
C ALA A 55 20.06 -24.33 -5.64
N GLY A 56 19.91 -25.00 -4.50
CA GLY A 56 20.87 -24.94 -3.39
C GLY A 56 20.98 -23.55 -2.75
N THR A 57 20.04 -22.65 -3.02
CA THR A 57 20.05 -21.28 -2.51
C THR A 57 19.52 -21.22 -1.09
N GLU A 58 20.34 -20.68 -0.19
CA GLU A 58 19.96 -20.55 1.22
C GLU A 58 19.15 -19.27 1.52
N GLY A 59 19.02 -18.38 0.54
CA GLY A 59 18.39 -17.09 0.71
C GLY A 59 19.24 -16.13 1.53
N VAL A 60 18.61 -15.11 2.11
CA VAL A 60 19.28 -14.05 2.84
C VAL A 60 19.20 -14.29 4.35
N THR A 61 20.37 -14.49 4.95
CA THR A 61 20.51 -14.60 6.40
C THR A 61 20.37 -13.26 7.12
N MET A 62 19.44 -13.22 8.08
CA MET A 62 19.23 -12.12 8.99
C MET A 62 19.47 -12.59 10.42
N ASN A 63 20.10 -11.77 11.23
CA ASN A 63 20.19 -11.99 12.65
C ASN A 63 18.98 -11.35 13.36
N TYR A 64 18.31 -12.09 14.23
CA TYR A 64 17.24 -11.52 15.05
C TYR A 64 17.55 -11.65 16.53
N ARG A 65 17.18 -10.61 17.30
CA ARG A 65 17.32 -10.57 18.75
C ARG A 65 15.98 -10.26 19.40
N LEU A 66 15.38 -11.25 20.06
CA LEU A 66 14.19 -11.00 20.90
C LEU A 66 14.55 -10.42 22.26
N GLY A 67 15.79 -10.62 22.75
CA GLY A 67 16.21 -10.24 24.10
C GLY A 67 16.10 -8.74 24.42
N ASP A 68 16.50 -7.84 23.52
CA ASP A 68 16.62 -6.41 23.87
C ASP A 68 15.29 -5.66 24.03
N LEU A 69 14.21 -6.19 23.45
CA LEU A 69 12.91 -5.51 23.41
C LEU A 69 11.78 -6.30 24.06
N TRP A 70 11.99 -7.55 24.50
CA TRP A 70 10.87 -8.45 24.84
C TRP A 70 11.05 -9.30 26.10
N TYR A 71 12.23 -9.87 26.35
CA TYR A 71 12.47 -10.79 27.48
C TYR A 71 13.77 -10.44 28.21
N SER A 72 13.72 -10.38 29.55
CA SER A 72 14.90 -10.24 30.42
C SER A 72 15.65 -11.57 30.58
N GLY A 73 15.91 -12.26 29.47
CA GLY A 73 16.57 -13.57 29.42
C GLY A 73 17.77 -13.55 28.46
N ARG A 74 18.75 -14.42 28.71
CA ARG A 74 20.07 -14.45 28.05
C ARG A 74 19.98 -14.53 26.51
N GLU A 75 21.00 -13.94 25.93
CA GLU A 75 21.25 -13.66 24.51
C GLU A 75 21.37 -14.93 23.66
N ASN A 76 20.36 -15.25 22.86
CA ASN A 76 20.56 -16.07 21.67
C ASN A 76 20.43 -15.15 20.45
N ASN A 77 21.57 -14.92 19.79
CA ASN A 77 21.63 -14.36 18.44
C ASN A 77 21.35 -15.51 17.49
N ASP A 78 20.09 -15.64 17.08
CA ASP A 78 19.72 -16.66 16.12
C ASP A 78 19.68 -16.05 14.71
N ASP A 79 20.04 -16.88 13.74
CA ASP A 79 19.95 -16.55 12.33
C ASP A 79 18.61 -17.05 11.79
N VAL A 80 17.96 -16.23 10.98
CA VAL A 80 16.78 -16.57 10.19
C VAL A 80 17.09 -16.35 8.72
N LYS A 81 16.80 -17.35 7.89
CA LYS A 81 16.98 -17.25 6.44
C LYS A 81 15.66 -16.86 5.78
N LEU A 82 15.71 -15.84 4.93
CA LEU A 82 14.59 -15.46 4.07
C LEU A 82 14.93 -15.85 2.64
N LEU A 83 14.11 -16.70 2.04
CA LEU A 83 14.36 -17.23 0.71
C LEU A 83 13.33 -16.78 -0.31
N ALA A 84 12.05 -16.95 0.00
CA ALA A 84 10.97 -16.56 -0.90
C ALA A 84 9.75 -16.03 -0.12
N LEU A 85 9.01 -15.16 -0.79
CA LEU A 85 7.73 -14.59 -0.37
C LEU A 85 6.73 -14.89 -1.46
N MET A 86 5.79 -15.78 -1.15
CA MET A 86 4.87 -16.33 -2.15
C MET A 86 3.46 -15.89 -1.80
N TYR A 87 2.74 -15.40 -2.80
CA TYR A 87 1.32 -15.09 -2.70
C TYR A 87 0.63 -15.51 -3.98
N ALA A 88 -0.09 -16.63 -3.94
CA ALA A 88 -0.59 -17.27 -5.15
C ALA A 88 0.56 -17.42 -6.18
N ASP A 89 0.39 -16.88 -7.37
CA ASP A 89 1.37 -16.88 -8.45
C ASP A 89 2.51 -15.86 -8.27
N ASP A 90 2.30 -14.79 -7.49
CA ASP A 90 3.30 -13.75 -7.19
C ASP A 90 4.41 -14.29 -6.25
N ILE A 91 5.57 -14.58 -6.81
CA ILE A 91 6.74 -15.11 -6.09
C ILE A 91 7.87 -14.08 -6.06
N ALA A 92 8.21 -13.59 -4.87
CA ALA A 92 9.39 -12.78 -4.64
C ALA A 92 10.52 -13.56 -3.98
N VAL A 93 11.68 -13.63 -4.62
CA VAL A 93 12.84 -14.43 -4.18
C VAL A 93 13.97 -13.52 -3.73
N MET A 94 14.73 -13.97 -2.73
CA MET A 94 15.85 -13.24 -2.16
C MET A 94 17.13 -14.04 -2.30
N CYS A 95 18.11 -13.49 -3.01
CA CYS A 95 19.42 -14.09 -3.23
C CYS A 95 20.53 -13.17 -2.67
N GLN A 96 21.57 -13.75 -2.07
CA GLN A 96 22.69 -12.97 -1.51
C GLN A 96 23.68 -12.53 -2.59
N SER A 97 23.82 -13.35 -3.64
CA SER A 97 24.73 -13.10 -4.74
C SER A 97 24.02 -13.19 -6.10
N THR A 98 24.70 -12.70 -7.12
CA THR A 98 24.27 -12.81 -8.51
C THR A 98 24.38 -14.26 -8.99
N GLN A 99 25.34 -15.02 -8.46
CA GLN A 99 25.49 -16.44 -8.72
C GLN A 99 24.31 -17.25 -8.15
N ASP A 100 23.90 -16.97 -6.91
CA ASP A 100 22.75 -17.62 -6.28
C ASP A 100 21.48 -17.39 -7.11
N LEU A 101 21.32 -16.18 -7.60
CA LEU A 101 20.20 -15.77 -8.43
C LEU A 101 20.17 -16.53 -9.76
N GLU A 102 21.31 -16.63 -10.45
CA GLU A 102 21.42 -17.41 -11.69
C GLU A 102 21.15 -18.89 -11.46
N GLN A 103 21.61 -19.46 -10.33
CA GLN A 103 21.33 -20.85 -9.94
C GLN A 103 19.84 -21.05 -9.68
N PHE A 104 19.22 -20.16 -8.91
CA PHE A 104 17.79 -20.17 -8.65
C PHE A 104 16.99 -20.13 -9.95
N ILE A 105 17.32 -19.21 -10.85
CA ILE A 105 16.64 -19.05 -12.13
C ILE A 105 16.73 -20.32 -12.98
N LYS A 106 17.92 -20.92 -13.09
CA LYS A 106 18.13 -22.17 -13.84
C LYS A 106 17.29 -23.32 -13.28
N ALA A 107 17.23 -23.44 -11.96
CA ALA A 107 16.38 -24.42 -11.29
C ALA A 107 14.89 -24.13 -11.52
N PHE A 108 14.48 -22.87 -11.34
CA PHE A 108 13.12 -22.40 -11.53
C PHE A 108 12.63 -22.69 -12.95
N GLU A 109 13.40 -22.34 -13.97
CA GLU A 109 13.07 -22.58 -15.38
C GLU A 109 12.86 -24.07 -15.68
N LYS A 110 13.81 -24.92 -15.26
CA LYS A 110 13.75 -26.36 -15.52
C LYS A 110 12.55 -26.99 -14.81
N VAL A 111 12.43 -26.77 -13.50
CA VAL A 111 11.39 -27.42 -12.68
C VAL A 111 10.01 -26.91 -13.07
N THR A 112 9.81 -25.60 -13.29
CA THR A 112 8.51 -25.10 -13.75
C THR A 112 8.11 -25.70 -15.09
N GLN A 113 9.06 -25.89 -16.02
CA GLN A 113 8.80 -26.56 -17.29
C GLN A 113 8.42 -28.04 -17.11
N ASP A 114 9.14 -28.77 -16.25
CA ASP A 114 8.85 -30.18 -15.94
C ASP A 114 7.44 -30.34 -15.33
N PHE A 115 6.96 -29.33 -14.61
CA PHE A 115 5.63 -29.25 -14.02
C PHE A 115 4.61 -28.45 -14.85
N GLY A 116 4.87 -28.19 -16.14
CA GLY A 116 3.90 -27.56 -17.04
C GLY A 116 3.49 -26.12 -16.67
N LEU A 117 4.29 -25.43 -15.85
CA LEU A 117 4.12 -24.03 -15.51
C LEU A 117 4.88 -23.13 -16.50
N THR A 118 4.27 -22.00 -16.84
CA THR A 118 4.86 -21.00 -17.72
C THR A 118 5.07 -19.70 -16.97
N MET A 119 6.30 -19.19 -17.02
CA MET A 119 6.66 -17.91 -16.43
C MET A 119 6.41 -16.76 -17.41
N ASN A 120 5.84 -15.66 -16.92
CA ASN A 120 5.66 -14.44 -17.68
C ASN A 120 6.92 -13.56 -17.66
N ILE A 121 7.82 -13.79 -18.62
CA ILE A 121 9.11 -13.07 -18.71
C ILE A 121 8.93 -11.54 -18.73
N LYS A 122 7.86 -11.03 -19.37
CA LYS A 122 7.61 -9.58 -19.46
C LYS A 122 7.27 -8.92 -18.12
N LYS A 123 6.67 -9.68 -17.19
CA LYS A 123 6.37 -9.21 -15.83
C LYS A 123 7.50 -9.50 -14.86
N THR A 124 8.40 -10.42 -15.23
CA THR A 124 9.59 -10.75 -14.46
C THR A 124 10.64 -9.65 -14.58
N CYS A 125 11.04 -9.10 -13.45
CA CYS A 125 12.13 -8.14 -13.34
C CYS A 125 13.07 -8.55 -12.21
N PHE A 126 14.26 -7.95 -12.17
CA PHE A 126 15.16 -8.04 -11.05
C PHE A 126 15.60 -6.66 -10.56
N MET A 127 15.79 -6.49 -9.26
CA MET A 127 16.28 -5.24 -8.68
C MET A 127 17.46 -5.49 -7.76
N SER A 128 18.58 -4.80 -7.95
CA SER A 128 19.72 -4.81 -7.03
C SER A 128 19.62 -3.68 -6.02
N LEU A 129 19.70 -3.99 -4.73
CA LEU A 129 19.61 -3.00 -3.64
C LEU A 129 20.93 -2.30 -3.26
N ARG A 130 21.96 -2.33 -4.10
CA ARG A 130 23.25 -1.69 -3.79
C ARG A 130 23.13 -0.17 -3.67
N GLN A 131 23.40 0.37 -2.48
CA GLN A 131 24.10 1.66 -2.30
C GLN A 131 24.81 1.79 -0.93
N PHE A 132 25.97 2.48 -0.99
CA PHE A 132 26.99 2.84 0.04
C PHE A 132 28.15 1.86 0.28
N GLN A 133 29.24 2.05 -0.46
CA GLN A 133 30.56 1.63 0.01
C GLN A 133 31.02 2.50 1.20
N LYS A 134 31.75 1.86 2.12
CA LYS A 134 32.62 2.52 3.10
C LYS A 134 33.61 3.40 2.34
N SER A 135 33.67 4.70 2.66
CA SER A 135 34.90 5.45 2.48
C SER A 135 35.97 4.83 3.37
N THR A 136 36.79 3.94 2.83
CA THR A 136 38.03 3.53 3.49
C THR A 136 39.11 4.55 3.14
N CYS A 137 38.89 5.81 3.54
CA CYS A 137 39.86 6.90 3.71
C CYS A 137 39.12 8.24 3.77
N ASN A 138 39.72 9.23 4.43
CA ASN A 138 39.19 10.58 4.71
C ASN A 138 39.01 11.48 3.46
N SER A 139 38.61 10.96 2.31
CA SER A 139 38.35 11.79 1.11
C SER A 139 36.86 12.10 0.95
N LYS A 140 36.56 13.36 0.62
CA LYS A 140 35.21 13.92 0.43
C LYS A 140 34.57 13.54 -0.91
N ASP A 141 35.10 12.56 -1.63
CA ASP A 141 34.59 12.14 -2.93
C ASP A 141 33.71 10.92 -2.79
N ARG A 142 32.41 11.15 -2.90
CA ARG A 142 31.36 10.13 -2.94
C ARG A 142 31.20 9.69 -4.39
N THR A 143 32.03 8.76 -4.86
CA THR A 143 31.79 8.13 -6.14
C THR A 143 30.80 6.98 -5.96
N GLU A 144 29.64 7.11 -6.60
CA GLU A 144 28.74 5.99 -6.84
C GLU A 144 29.55 4.93 -7.61
N ILE A 145 29.67 3.74 -7.05
CA ILE A 145 30.17 2.60 -7.83
C ILE A 145 29.01 2.21 -8.73
N ASP A 146 29.18 2.43 -10.03
CA ASP A 146 28.28 1.89 -11.04
C ASP A 146 28.14 0.39 -10.80
N ASP A 147 26.90 -0.06 -10.59
CA ASP A 147 26.58 -1.48 -10.60
C ASP A 147 27.10 -2.06 -11.92
N GLU A 148 27.97 -3.08 -11.88
CA GLU A 148 28.33 -3.82 -13.08
C GLU A 148 27.05 -4.23 -13.84
N PRO A 149 27.02 -4.11 -15.18
CA PRO A 149 25.87 -4.50 -15.97
C PRO A 149 25.63 -6.00 -15.79
N LEU A 150 24.59 -6.32 -15.03
CA LEU A 150 24.15 -7.68 -14.82
C LEU A 150 23.22 -8.09 -15.95
N ASP A 151 23.70 -8.98 -16.83
CA ASP A 151 22.92 -9.49 -17.95
C ASP A 151 22.40 -10.89 -17.61
N ILE A 152 21.27 -10.91 -16.91
CA ILE A 152 20.56 -12.15 -16.57
C ILE A 152 19.57 -12.48 -17.68
N THR A 153 19.57 -13.74 -18.12
CA THR A 153 18.64 -14.24 -19.14
C THR A 153 17.82 -15.40 -18.62
N ILE A 154 16.55 -15.48 -19.04
CA ILE A 154 15.67 -16.64 -18.90
C ILE A 154 15.13 -17.01 -20.27
N ARG A 155 15.20 -18.29 -20.68
CA ARG A 155 14.77 -18.73 -22.02
C ARG A 155 15.40 -17.90 -23.15
N ASN A 156 16.68 -17.54 -23.01
CA ASN A 156 17.41 -16.64 -23.90
C ASN A 156 16.83 -15.22 -24.05
N GLN A 157 15.93 -14.80 -23.15
CA GLN A 157 15.41 -13.44 -23.09
C GLN A 157 16.01 -12.71 -21.89
N LYS A 158 16.45 -11.47 -22.11
CA LYS A 158 17.00 -10.62 -21.05
C LYS A 158 15.90 -10.18 -20.10
N ILE A 159 16.13 -10.34 -18.80
CA ILE A 159 15.22 -9.87 -17.76
C ILE A 159 15.50 -8.39 -17.50
N GLU A 160 14.44 -7.62 -17.27
CA GLU A 160 14.57 -6.20 -16.96
C GLU A 160 15.20 -5.99 -15.57
N LYS A 161 16.28 -5.20 -15.50
CA LYS A 161 16.76 -4.62 -14.23
C LYS A 161 15.90 -3.40 -13.90
N THR A 162 15.17 -3.45 -12.79
CA THR A 162 14.36 -2.32 -12.31
C THR A 162 14.94 -1.68 -11.05
N GLU A 163 14.58 -0.42 -10.84
CA GLU A 163 14.91 0.38 -9.67
C GLU A 163 13.72 0.47 -8.69
N GLU A 164 12.51 0.16 -9.17
CA GLU A 164 11.28 0.11 -8.39
C GLU A 164 10.42 -1.06 -8.85
N PHE A 165 9.84 -1.81 -7.92
CA PHE A 165 8.89 -2.87 -8.26
C PHE A 165 7.64 -2.81 -7.38
N ASN A 166 6.50 -3.22 -7.94
CA ASN A 166 5.23 -3.29 -7.26
C ASN A 166 4.97 -4.74 -6.84
N TYR A 167 4.78 -4.98 -5.55
CA TYR A 167 4.41 -6.28 -5.01
C TYR A 167 3.21 -6.15 -4.09
N LEU A 168 2.17 -6.94 -4.39
CA LEU A 168 0.86 -6.90 -3.70
C LEU A 168 0.32 -5.48 -3.55
N GLY A 169 0.52 -4.68 -4.60
CA GLY A 169 0.04 -3.33 -4.73
C GLY A 169 0.93 -2.26 -4.13
N CYS A 170 2.02 -2.60 -3.42
CA CYS A 170 2.92 -1.65 -2.77
C CYS A 170 4.30 -1.62 -3.45
N TYR A 171 4.92 -0.45 -3.45
CA TYR A 171 6.21 -0.25 -4.11
C TYR A 171 7.40 -0.49 -3.18
N VAL A 172 8.39 -1.21 -3.68
CA VAL A 172 9.75 -1.29 -3.14
C VAL A 172 10.68 -0.57 -4.10
N SER A 173 11.49 0.35 -3.58
CA SER A 173 12.44 1.15 -4.36
C SER A 173 13.88 0.84 -3.93
N LYS A 174 14.84 0.90 -4.86
CA LYS A 174 16.28 0.70 -4.59
C LYS A 174 16.81 1.65 -3.53
N ASP A 175 16.33 2.89 -3.53
CA ASP A 175 16.70 3.93 -2.56
C ASP A 175 16.14 3.67 -1.14
N GLN A 176 15.33 2.61 -0.99
CA GLN A 176 14.75 2.18 0.27
C GLN A 176 13.85 3.26 0.89
N THR A 177 13.20 4.08 0.06
CA THR A 177 12.19 5.06 0.51
C THR A 177 10.78 4.55 0.27
N GLN A 178 9.81 5.19 0.93
CA GLN A 178 8.39 4.88 0.78
C GLN A 178 7.70 5.88 -0.16
N HIS A 179 8.49 6.74 -0.80
CA HIS A 179 7.99 7.88 -1.55
C HIS A 179 7.04 7.43 -2.67
N LYS A 180 7.47 6.43 -3.44
CA LYS A 180 6.70 5.89 -4.57
C LYS A 180 5.39 5.24 -4.14
N ASP A 181 5.40 4.47 -3.06
CA ASP A 181 4.19 3.85 -2.53
C ASP A 181 3.18 4.92 -2.06
N ILE A 182 3.65 5.93 -1.32
CA ILE A 182 2.81 7.02 -0.82
C ILE A 182 2.25 7.87 -1.96
N GLU A 183 3.07 8.21 -2.95
CA GLU A 183 2.64 8.92 -4.13
C GLU A 183 1.56 8.14 -4.89
N THR A 184 1.76 6.83 -5.04
CA THR A 184 0.78 5.94 -5.67
C THR A 184 -0.52 5.91 -4.87
N ARG A 185 -0.48 5.81 -3.53
CA ARG A 185 -1.70 5.84 -2.70
C ARG A 185 -2.44 7.15 -2.81
N VAL A 186 -1.74 8.27 -2.77
CA VAL A 186 -2.36 9.59 -2.95
C VAL A 186 -2.98 9.69 -4.35
N SER A 187 -2.30 9.20 -5.38
CA SER A 187 -2.81 9.19 -6.75
C SER A 187 -4.07 8.33 -6.89
N LYS A 188 -4.03 7.06 -6.45
CA LYS A 188 -5.18 6.15 -6.47
C LYS A 188 -6.36 6.69 -5.67
N ALA A 189 -6.11 7.18 -4.46
CA ALA A 189 -7.15 7.78 -3.63
C ALA A 189 -7.71 9.08 -4.25
N SER A 190 -6.88 9.88 -4.91
CA SER A 190 -7.31 11.07 -5.65
C SER A 190 -8.22 10.69 -6.81
N SER A 191 -7.87 9.66 -7.58
CA SER A 191 -8.72 9.14 -8.67
C SER A 191 -10.07 8.64 -8.13
N ALA A 192 -10.06 7.84 -7.05
CA ALA A 192 -11.28 7.37 -6.39
C ALA A 192 -12.13 8.52 -5.83
N PHE A 193 -11.50 9.57 -5.30
CA PHE A 193 -12.21 10.76 -4.83
C PHE A 193 -12.80 11.55 -6.00
N ASN A 194 -12.07 11.70 -7.10
CA ASN A 194 -12.50 12.49 -8.25
C ASN A 194 -13.63 11.83 -9.05
N SER A 195 -13.67 10.50 -9.13
CA SER A 195 -14.79 9.78 -9.77
C SER A 195 -16.13 10.08 -9.08
N LEU A 196 -16.12 10.31 -7.76
CA LEU A 196 -17.29 10.64 -6.95
C LEU A 196 -17.63 12.15 -6.92
N ARG A 197 -16.86 13.00 -7.60
CA ARG A 197 -16.95 14.46 -7.50
C ARG A 197 -18.32 15.03 -7.88
N ARG A 198 -18.82 14.68 -9.08
CA ARG A 198 -20.11 15.17 -9.58
C ARG A 198 -21.30 14.40 -9.00
N ILE A 199 -21.11 13.12 -8.70
CA ILE A 199 -22.19 12.22 -8.28
C ILE A 199 -22.46 12.33 -6.78
N VAL A 200 -21.42 12.57 -5.97
CA VAL A 200 -21.54 12.58 -4.51
C VAL A 200 -21.19 13.95 -3.93
N TRP A 201 -19.96 14.42 -4.14
CA TRP A 201 -19.43 15.57 -3.37
C TRP A 201 -20.19 16.87 -3.66
N TYR A 202 -20.54 17.13 -4.91
CA TYR A 202 -21.23 18.37 -5.32
C TYR A 202 -22.76 18.29 -5.30
N ARG A 203 -23.35 17.13 -5.00
CA ARG A 203 -24.80 17.01 -4.88
C ARG A 203 -25.28 17.59 -3.56
N LYS A 204 -26.23 18.52 -3.63
CA LYS A 204 -26.84 19.19 -2.45
C LYS A 204 -27.84 18.28 -1.72
N CYS A 205 -28.46 17.34 -2.42
CA CYS A 205 -29.43 16.39 -1.87
C CYS A 205 -28.79 15.33 -0.96
N ILE A 206 -27.49 15.06 -1.11
CA ILE A 206 -26.78 14.08 -0.27
C ILE A 206 -26.30 14.78 1.00
N SER A 207 -26.67 14.22 2.15
CA SER A 207 -26.27 14.75 3.46
C SER A 207 -24.74 14.69 3.66
N THR A 208 -24.17 15.63 4.41
CA THR A 208 -22.74 15.60 4.76
C THR A 208 -22.35 14.31 5.49
N GLN A 209 -23.25 13.80 6.35
CA GLN A 209 -23.04 12.54 7.05
C GLN A 209 -22.90 11.35 6.07
N THR A 210 -23.74 11.28 5.04
CA THR A 210 -23.65 10.25 4.00
C THR A 210 -22.37 10.41 3.19
N LYS A 211 -22.00 11.64 2.80
CA LYS A 211 -20.74 11.89 2.09
C LYS A 211 -19.52 11.42 2.88
N ILE A 212 -19.49 11.70 4.18
CA ILE A 212 -18.41 11.24 5.06
C ILE A 212 -18.37 9.71 5.17
N ARG A 213 -19.53 9.03 5.21
CA ARG A 213 -19.58 7.55 5.19
C ARG A 213 -19.00 7.00 3.88
N ILE A 214 -19.38 7.56 2.73
CA ILE A 214 -18.84 7.16 1.43
C ILE A 214 -17.33 7.40 1.38
N PHE A 215 -16.85 8.56 1.85
CA PHE A 215 -15.42 8.85 1.92
C PHE A 215 -14.65 7.82 2.77
N ARG A 216 -15.17 7.47 3.96
CA ARG A 216 -14.58 6.46 4.86
C ARG A 216 -14.58 5.05 4.24
N ALA A 217 -15.56 4.73 3.39
CA ALA A 217 -15.69 3.41 2.78
C ALA A 217 -14.88 3.25 1.50
N SER A 218 -14.79 4.28 0.66
CA SER A 218 -14.30 4.16 -0.72
C SER A 218 -12.99 4.88 -1.00
N VAL A 219 -12.64 5.93 -0.24
CA VAL A 219 -11.43 6.75 -0.51
C VAL A 219 -10.38 6.55 0.57
N LEU A 220 -10.79 6.61 1.84
CA LEU A 220 -9.87 6.49 2.97
C LEU A 220 -9.13 5.14 3.01
N PRO A 221 -9.76 3.99 2.69
CA PRO A 221 -9.03 2.71 2.65
C PRO A 221 -7.97 2.68 1.54
N VAL A 222 -8.27 3.24 0.37
CA VAL A 222 -7.31 3.35 -0.74
C VAL A 222 -6.10 4.19 -0.35
N LEU A 223 -6.34 5.29 0.37
CA LEU A 223 -5.28 6.18 0.88
C LEU A 223 -4.41 5.51 1.94
N LEU A 224 -4.98 4.63 2.77
CA LEU A 224 -4.32 4.04 3.94
C LEU A 224 -3.80 2.62 3.74
N TYR A 225 -3.94 2.07 2.54
CA TYR A 225 -3.45 0.73 2.23
C TYR A 225 -1.93 0.67 2.46
N GLY A 226 -1.48 -0.27 3.30
CA GLY A 226 -0.07 -0.43 3.68
C GLY A 226 0.39 0.48 4.82
N SER A 227 -0.47 1.33 5.38
CA SER A 227 -0.10 2.31 6.42
C SER A 227 0.41 1.69 7.73
N GLU A 228 0.08 0.43 8.00
CA GLU A 228 0.60 -0.38 9.09
C GLU A 228 2.14 -0.55 9.03
N LEU A 229 2.73 -0.43 7.83
CA LEU A 229 4.17 -0.64 7.58
C LEU A 229 4.95 0.65 7.32
N TRP A 230 4.27 1.80 7.25
CA TRP A 230 4.94 3.04 6.89
C TRP A 230 5.80 3.64 8.01
N SER A 231 7.05 3.96 7.67
CA SER A 231 8.02 4.73 8.46
C SER A 231 8.18 6.13 7.87
N LEU A 232 7.05 6.85 7.80
CA LEU A 232 6.93 8.14 7.12
C LEU A 232 7.91 9.20 7.63
N THR A 233 8.52 9.92 6.69
CA THR A 233 9.14 11.22 6.91
C THR A 233 8.08 12.29 7.20
N ILE A 234 8.52 13.45 7.71
CA ILE A 234 7.62 14.58 7.97
C ILE A 234 6.94 15.07 6.68
N ALA A 235 7.69 15.14 5.57
CA ALA A 235 7.17 15.59 4.28
C ALA A 235 6.09 14.64 3.73
N GLU A 236 6.32 13.33 3.83
CA GLU A 236 5.37 12.30 3.42
C GLU A 236 4.09 12.32 4.27
N GLU A 237 4.24 12.41 5.60
CA GLU A 237 3.10 12.53 6.52
C GLU A 237 2.27 13.80 6.22
N GLN A 238 2.95 14.90 5.90
CA GLN A 238 2.30 16.15 5.49
C GLN A 238 1.59 16.04 4.14
N ARG A 239 2.15 15.30 3.16
CA ARG A 239 1.51 15.05 1.85
C ARG A 239 0.19 14.29 2.02
N LEU A 240 0.19 13.22 2.82
CA LEU A 240 -1.02 12.45 3.13
C LEU A 240 -2.04 13.32 3.88
N LYS A 241 -1.59 14.11 4.87
CA LYS A 241 -2.44 15.02 5.65
C LYS A 241 -3.08 16.08 4.76
N ALA A 242 -2.33 16.68 3.85
CA ALA A 242 -2.83 17.68 2.91
C ALA A 242 -3.94 17.10 2.02
N PHE A 243 -3.75 15.89 1.49
CA PHE A 243 -4.78 15.20 0.70
C PHE A 243 -6.02 14.88 1.54
N TYR A 244 -5.84 14.33 2.75
CA TYR A 244 -6.94 14.03 3.66
C TYR A 244 -7.77 15.28 3.98
N MET A 245 -7.13 16.39 4.37
CA MET A 245 -7.80 17.65 4.67
C MET A 245 -8.46 18.26 3.44
N LYS A 246 -7.85 18.14 2.25
CA LYS A 246 -8.44 18.58 0.98
C LYS A 246 -9.77 17.85 0.72
N CYS A 247 -9.81 16.54 0.90
CA CYS A 247 -11.03 15.75 0.73
C CYS A 247 -12.13 16.20 1.69
N LEU A 248 -11.80 16.34 2.98
CA LEU A 248 -12.77 16.77 4.00
C LEU A 248 -13.33 18.16 3.72
N ARG A 249 -12.48 19.12 3.34
CA ARG A 249 -12.90 20.48 2.95
C ARG A 249 -13.87 20.47 1.77
N VAL A 250 -13.58 19.67 0.74
CA VAL A 250 -14.48 19.53 -0.42
C VAL A 250 -15.83 18.95 0.00
N ILE A 251 -15.85 17.94 0.89
CA ILE A 251 -17.09 17.30 1.36
C ILE A 251 -17.99 18.29 2.12
N ILE A 252 -17.42 19.15 2.97
CA ILE A 252 -18.17 20.19 3.70
C ILE A 252 -18.38 21.48 2.90
N GLY A 253 -17.82 21.57 1.69
CA GLY A 253 -17.96 22.71 0.80
C GLY A 253 -17.12 23.93 1.17
N VAL A 254 -15.99 23.75 1.86
CA VAL A 254 -15.02 24.80 2.19
C VAL A 254 -13.96 24.91 1.08
N PRO A 255 -13.68 26.10 0.53
CA PRO A 255 -12.61 26.29 -0.44
C PRO A 255 -11.25 25.89 0.14
N ILE A 256 -10.37 25.32 -0.69
CA ILE A 256 -9.05 24.83 -0.25
C ILE A 256 -8.17 25.99 0.28
N GLY A 257 -8.24 27.17 -0.35
CA GLY A 257 -7.51 28.37 0.06
C GLY A 257 -8.11 29.14 1.25
N ASP A 258 -9.18 28.63 1.87
CA ASP A 258 -9.79 29.29 3.04
C ASP A 258 -8.98 29.00 4.33
N ARG A 259 -8.79 30.03 5.16
CA ARG A 259 -8.08 30.01 6.45
C ARG A 259 -8.86 29.31 7.59
N MET A 260 -9.88 28.50 7.29
CA MET A 260 -10.53 27.64 8.29
C MET A 260 -9.49 26.73 8.96
N LYS A 261 -9.48 26.64 10.30
CA LYS A 261 -8.55 25.77 11.03
C LYS A 261 -8.83 24.29 10.73
N ASN A 262 -7.77 23.49 10.57
CA ASN A 262 -7.91 22.06 10.29
C ASN A 262 -8.63 21.31 11.42
N ASP A 263 -8.40 21.68 12.69
CA ASP A 263 -9.07 21.08 13.84
C ASP A 263 -10.58 21.27 13.79
N LEU A 264 -11.04 22.45 13.34
CA LEU A 264 -12.47 22.71 13.15
C LEU A 264 -13.04 21.83 12.03
N VAL A 265 -12.32 21.65 10.92
CA VAL A 265 -12.75 20.74 9.83
C VAL A 265 -12.89 19.30 10.34
N LEU A 266 -11.94 18.83 11.15
CA LEU A 266 -11.98 17.50 11.77
C LEU A 266 -13.18 17.36 12.72
N GLN A 267 -13.42 18.35 13.58
CA GLN A 267 -14.58 18.40 14.49
C GLN A 267 -15.90 18.38 13.72
N LEU A 268 -16.03 19.23 12.70
CA LEU A 268 -17.23 19.33 11.87
C LEU A 268 -17.54 18.02 11.14
N THR A 269 -16.51 17.32 10.67
CA THR A 269 -16.65 16.06 9.94
C THR A 269 -16.68 14.82 10.84
N GLY A 270 -16.47 14.97 12.15
CA GLY A 270 -16.32 13.84 13.08
C GLY A 270 -15.14 12.93 12.70
N GLN A 271 -14.09 13.47 12.09
CA GLN A 271 -12.91 12.71 11.69
C GLN A 271 -11.79 12.84 12.73
N PRO A 272 -11.07 11.76 13.06
CA PRO A 272 -9.81 11.88 13.79
C PRO A 272 -8.73 12.50 12.89
N ALA A 273 -7.71 13.08 13.52
CA ALA A 273 -6.50 13.48 12.84
C ALA A 273 -5.85 12.28 12.14
N LEU A 274 -5.32 12.49 10.93
CA LEU A 274 -4.77 11.42 10.10
C LEU A 274 -3.63 10.69 10.82
N GLU A 275 -2.80 11.43 11.53
CA GLU A 275 -1.67 10.96 12.32
C GLU A 275 -2.11 9.92 13.36
N ASN A 276 -3.29 10.13 13.95
CA ASN A 276 -3.86 9.19 14.92
C ASN A 276 -4.34 7.91 14.23
N ILE A 277 -4.91 8.01 13.01
CA ILE A 277 -5.30 6.84 12.22
C ILE A 277 -4.06 6.01 11.84
N LEU A 278 -3.04 6.67 11.28
CA LEU A 278 -1.78 6.02 10.89
C LEU A 278 -1.11 5.33 12.07
N ARG A 279 -1.07 6.01 13.23
CA ARG A 279 -0.54 5.45 14.47
C ARG A 279 -1.32 4.21 14.93
N LYS A 280 -2.65 4.29 14.95
CA LYS A 280 -3.49 3.14 15.31
C LYS A 280 -3.25 1.96 14.39
N ASN A 281 -3.14 2.18 13.07
CA ASN A 281 -2.90 1.09 12.12
C ASN A 281 -1.58 0.37 12.43
N ARG A 282 -0.48 1.13 12.61
CA ARG A 282 0.81 0.59 13.01
C ARG A 282 0.77 -0.16 14.35
N LEU A 283 0.16 0.42 15.38
CA LEU A 283 0.06 -0.20 16.70
C LEU A 283 -0.87 -1.42 16.71
N ARG A 284 -1.93 -1.42 15.90
CA ARG A 284 -2.81 -2.58 15.71
C ARG A 284 -2.03 -3.76 15.15
N TRP A 285 -1.27 -3.53 14.08
CA TRP A 285 -0.41 -4.54 13.47
C TRP A 285 0.66 -5.03 14.44
N PHE A 286 1.37 -4.11 15.09
CA PHE A 286 2.35 -4.43 16.12
C PHE A 286 1.80 -5.34 17.22
N GLY A 287 0.63 -5.03 17.78
CA GLY A 287 0.02 -5.90 18.78
C GLY A 287 -0.33 -7.28 18.24
N HIS A 288 -0.76 -7.37 16.97
CA HIS A 288 -1.04 -8.67 16.35
C HIS A 288 0.22 -9.52 16.22
N VAL A 289 1.34 -8.96 15.74
CA VAL A 289 2.62 -9.69 15.64
C VAL A 289 3.11 -10.15 17.02
N ASN A 290 2.94 -9.34 18.07
CA ASN A 290 3.33 -9.73 19.43
C ASN A 290 2.54 -10.91 19.99
N ARG A 291 1.29 -11.09 19.52
CA ARG A 291 0.42 -12.20 19.91
C ARG A 291 0.56 -13.42 19.00
N MET A 292 1.36 -13.35 17.93
CA MET A 292 1.63 -14.54 17.13
C MET A 292 2.35 -15.57 18.00
N ASP A 293 1.83 -16.79 17.97
CA ASP A 293 2.37 -17.92 18.70
C ASP A 293 3.79 -18.24 18.23
N ASN A 294 4.55 -18.89 19.10
CA ASN A 294 5.83 -19.45 18.72
C ASN A 294 5.57 -20.90 18.27
N ASP A 295 6.14 -21.30 17.14
CA ASP A 295 6.14 -22.70 16.72
C ASP A 295 7.22 -23.50 17.46
N GLN A 296 7.35 -24.79 17.15
CA GLN A 296 8.39 -25.66 17.73
C GLN A 296 9.83 -25.18 17.43
N ASN A 297 10.01 -24.36 16.39
CA ASN A 297 11.26 -23.75 15.95
C ASN A 297 11.41 -22.28 16.41
N GLY A 298 10.62 -21.88 17.42
CA GLY A 298 10.66 -20.56 18.05
C GLY A 298 9.64 -19.57 17.45
N PRO A 299 9.89 -18.26 17.54
CA PRO A 299 8.93 -17.27 17.05
C PRO A 299 8.69 -17.37 15.54
N MET A 300 7.46 -17.07 15.08
CA MET A 300 7.16 -17.08 13.64
C MET A 300 8.09 -16.16 12.85
N LEU A 301 8.30 -16.49 11.57
CA LEU A 301 9.14 -15.73 10.64
C LEU A 301 8.81 -14.22 10.63
N THR A 302 7.52 -13.85 10.60
CA THR A 302 7.07 -12.44 10.68
C THR A 302 7.52 -11.73 11.96
N LYS A 303 7.52 -12.44 13.10
CA LYS A 303 7.94 -11.89 14.40
C LYS A 303 9.45 -11.79 14.48
N LYS A 304 10.18 -12.78 13.93
CA LYS A 304 11.66 -12.76 13.81
C LYS A 304 12.12 -11.55 12.98
N THR A 305 11.54 -11.34 11.81
CA THR A 305 12.02 -10.29 10.89
C THR A 305 11.60 -8.88 11.23
N LEU A 306 10.54 -8.71 12.00
CA LEU A 306 10.15 -7.40 12.52
C LEU A 306 11.27 -6.75 13.35
N PHE A 307 12.11 -7.58 13.97
CA PHE A 307 13.21 -7.15 14.82
C PHE A 307 14.59 -7.56 14.30
N ALA A 308 14.66 -8.16 13.11
CA ALA A 308 15.90 -8.63 12.54
C ALA A 308 16.77 -7.48 11.99
N SER A 309 18.04 -7.79 11.86
CA SER A 309 19.07 -6.99 11.19
C SER A 309 19.93 -7.91 10.35
N PHE A 310 20.42 -7.44 9.22
CA PHE A 310 21.32 -8.24 8.40
C PHE A 310 22.61 -8.55 9.14
N LYS A 311 23.05 -9.80 9.03
CA LYS A 311 24.33 -10.25 9.57
C LYS A 311 25.44 -9.45 8.88
N ASP A 312 26.45 -9.03 9.65
CA ASP A 312 27.64 -8.30 9.17
C ASP A 312 27.42 -6.89 8.56
N VAL A 313 26.21 -6.34 8.57
CA VAL A 313 25.92 -4.98 8.07
C VAL A 313 25.76 -3.97 9.21
N LYS A 314 26.76 -3.09 9.38
CA LYS A 314 26.69 -1.98 10.37
C LYS A 314 25.91 -0.78 9.84
N ARG A 315 25.18 -0.11 10.73
CA ARG A 315 24.40 1.11 10.43
C ARG A 315 25.33 2.30 10.11
N PRO A 316 25.09 3.06 9.03
CA PRO A 316 25.78 4.32 8.79
C PRO A 316 25.49 5.31 9.93
N PRO A 317 26.52 5.97 10.50
CA PRO A 317 26.35 6.75 11.72
C PRO A 317 25.66 8.12 11.51
N HIS A 318 25.60 8.70 10.30
CA HIS A 318 25.23 10.11 10.09
C HIS A 318 24.18 10.37 8.98
N GLY A 319 22.95 9.86 9.14
CA GLY A 319 21.86 10.10 8.18
C GLY A 319 20.61 9.25 8.41
N ILE A 320 20.12 9.22 9.65
CA ILE A 320 19.17 8.21 10.16
C ILE A 320 17.75 8.40 9.59
N LYS A 321 17.56 7.95 8.36
CA LYS A 321 16.96 6.65 8.13
C LYS A 321 16.07 6.02 9.27
N LEU A 322 14.94 6.58 9.78
CA LEU A 322 14.09 5.96 10.86
C LEU A 322 13.57 4.52 10.58
N ARG A 323 13.88 3.52 11.40
CA ARG A 323 13.30 2.17 11.20
C ARG A 323 11.83 2.12 11.60
N TRP A 324 11.10 1.11 11.12
CA TRP A 324 9.73 0.87 11.56
C TRP A 324 9.65 0.69 13.08
N LYS A 325 10.57 -0.07 13.68
CA LYS A 325 10.65 -0.18 15.15
C LYS A 325 10.89 1.16 15.85
N ASP A 326 11.70 2.05 15.26
CA ASP A 326 11.94 3.39 15.81
C ASP A 326 10.63 4.21 15.78
N LYS A 327 9.83 4.08 14.70
CA LYS A 327 8.51 4.72 14.59
C LYS A 327 7.48 4.14 15.57
N ILE A 328 7.46 2.82 15.78
CA ILE A 328 6.59 2.18 16.78
C ILE A 328 6.90 2.66 18.19
N MET A 329 8.18 2.70 18.57
CA MET A 329 8.56 3.20 19.89
C MET A 329 8.13 4.66 20.07
N LYS A 330 8.29 5.50 19.03
CA LYS A 330 7.76 6.86 19.03
C LYS A 330 6.23 6.89 19.22
N ASP A 331 5.51 6.03 18.53
CA ASP A 331 4.05 5.95 18.62
C ASP A 331 3.56 5.49 20.00
N ILE A 332 4.25 4.54 20.63
CA ILE A 332 3.99 4.09 22.02
C ILE A 332 4.20 5.26 22.99
N THR A 333 5.32 5.99 22.86
CA THR A 333 5.63 7.15 23.70
C THR A 333 4.59 8.26 23.52
N VAL A 334 4.25 8.62 22.27
CA VAL A 334 3.25 9.65 21.97
C VAL A 334 1.85 9.25 22.48
N SER A 335 1.54 7.95 22.48
CA SER A 335 0.27 7.43 22.99
C SER A 335 0.28 7.23 24.51
N ASN A 336 1.39 7.54 25.20
CA ASN A 336 1.58 7.35 26.63
C ASN A 336 1.26 5.91 27.11
N ILE A 337 1.63 4.89 26.32
CA ILE A 337 1.39 3.49 26.66
C ILE A 337 2.60 2.96 27.42
N LYS A 338 2.47 2.83 28.75
CA LYS A 338 3.58 2.40 29.62
C LYS A 338 3.79 0.89 29.63
N ASN A 339 2.71 0.12 29.82
CA ASN A 339 2.76 -1.33 30.01
C ASN A 339 2.50 -2.10 28.71
N TRP A 340 2.91 -1.52 27.59
CA TRP A 340 2.59 -2.03 26.26
C TRP A 340 2.98 -3.51 26.09
N ARG A 341 4.08 -3.97 26.70
CA ARG A 341 4.54 -5.38 26.66
C ARG A 341 3.50 -6.37 27.20
N ARG A 342 2.85 -6.04 28.32
CA ARG A 342 1.81 -6.88 28.92
C ARG A 342 0.48 -6.67 28.20
N GLU A 343 0.15 -5.41 27.92
CA GLU A 343 -1.11 -5.05 27.26
C GLU A 343 -1.23 -5.65 25.86
N THR A 344 -0.13 -5.83 25.11
CA THR A 344 -0.19 -6.43 23.78
C THR A 344 -0.67 -7.87 23.81
N HIS A 345 -0.48 -8.62 24.90
CA HIS A 345 -0.96 -10.01 24.98
C HIS A 345 -2.47 -10.13 25.15
N ASP A 346 -3.12 -9.13 25.74
CA ASP A 346 -4.58 -9.05 25.81
C ASP A 346 -5.11 -8.27 24.59
N LYS A 347 -5.73 -8.99 23.66
CA LYS A 347 -6.30 -8.44 22.42
C LYS A 347 -7.29 -7.30 22.69
N ASP A 348 -8.14 -7.43 23.71
CA ASP A 348 -9.20 -6.46 23.99
C ASP A 348 -8.67 -5.24 24.72
N THR A 349 -7.78 -5.44 25.70
CA THR A 349 -7.09 -4.33 26.37
C THR A 349 -6.24 -3.54 25.37
N TRP A 350 -5.44 -4.23 24.53
CA TRP A 350 -4.66 -3.58 23.48
C TRP A 350 -5.55 -2.79 22.52
N ARG A 351 -6.64 -3.40 22.05
CA ARG A 351 -7.61 -2.75 21.15
C ARG A 351 -8.20 -1.51 21.80
N LYS A 352 -8.59 -1.56 23.08
CA LYS A 352 -9.10 -0.38 23.81
C LYS A 352 -8.03 0.70 23.91
N THR A 353 -6.79 0.35 24.24
CA THR A 353 -5.67 1.29 24.40
C THR A 353 -5.34 2.02 23.10
N ILE A 354 -5.18 1.31 21.98
CA ILE A 354 -4.79 1.94 20.69
C ILE A 354 -5.92 2.75 20.04
N ASN A 355 -7.17 2.55 20.47
CA ASN A 355 -8.32 3.32 19.97
C ASN A 355 -8.53 4.65 20.72
N ARG A 356 -7.81 4.88 21.84
CA ARG A 356 -7.86 6.17 22.54
C ARG A 356 -7.41 7.29 21.60
N GLY A 357 -8.27 8.29 21.40
CA GLY A 357 -7.98 9.41 20.48
C GLY A 357 -8.18 9.12 18.98
N VAL A 358 -8.69 7.94 18.62
CA VAL A 358 -9.05 7.57 17.23
C VAL A 358 -10.53 7.20 17.18
N THR A 359 -11.38 8.18 17.49
CA THR A 359 -12.83 8.01 17.46
C THR A 359 -13.40 8.71 16.24
N TYR A 360 -14.11 7.94 15.42
CA TYR A 360 -14.94 8.50 14.35
C TYR A 360 -16.24 9.02 14.97
N GLY A 361 -16.38 10.33 15.01
CA GLY A 361 -17.58 11.00 15.48
C GLY A 361 -18.69 11.05 14.42
N ILE A 362 -19.85 11.51 14.89
CA ILE A 362 -20.97 11.93 14.04
C ILE A 362 -20.60 13.30 13.44
N VAL A 363 -21.01 13.53 12.20
CA VAL A 363 -20.85 14.84 11.55
C VAL A 363 -21.68 15.87 12.34
N HIS A 364 -21.09 17.05 12.59
CA HIS A 364 -21.76 18.10 13.35
C HIS A 364 -23.10 18.47 12.68
N THR A 365 -24.15 18.66 13.46
CA THR A 365 -25.51 18.94 12.95
C THR A 365 -25.54 20.22 12.11
N ASP A 366 -24.87 21.26 12.61
CA ASP A 366 -24.84 22.59 11.98
C ASP A 366 -23.71 22.84 10.97
N VAL A 367 -23.09 21.81 10.37
CA VAL A 367 -21.96 22.01 9.41
C VAL A 367 -22.29 23.05 8.35
N LYS A 368 -23.49 23.00 7.76
CA LYS A 368 -23.90 23.95 6.71
C LYS A 368 -23.93 25.39 7.21
N ARG A 369 -24.45 25.62 8.41
CA ARG A 369 -24.54 26.95 9.04
C ARG A 369 -23.16 27.49 9.37
N ILE A 370 -22.32 26.69 10.04
CA ILE A 370 -20.96 27.08 10.44
C ILE A 370 -20.10 27.40 9.20
N VAL A 371 -20.19 26.58 8.15
CA VAL A 371 -19.46 26.83 6.90
C VAL A 371 -19.95 28.10 6.22
N ARG A 372 -21.26 28.40 6.23
CA ARG A 372 -21.81 29.64 5.68
C ARG A 372 -21.31 30.87 6.43
N GLU A 373 -21.45 30.90 7.75
CA GLU A 373 -20.97 32.01 8.59
C GLU A 373 -19.46 32.24 8.42
N HIS A 374 -18.67 31.15 8.30
CA HIS A 374 -17.24 31.25 8.06
C HIS A 374 -16.92 31.88 6.70
N LYS A 375 -17.67 31.52 5.65
CA LYS A 375 -17.52 32.09 4.31
C LYS A 375 -17.87 33.57 4.27
N GLU A 376 -18.96 33.98 4.93
CA GLU A 376 -19.35 35.39 5.05
C GLU A 376 -18.23 36.21 5.70
N ARG A 377 -17.71 35.74 6.86
CA ARG A 377 -16.55 36.38 7.51
C ARG A 377 -15.29 36.38 6.63
N ALA A 378 -15.13 35.40 5.74
CA ALA A 378 -14.00 35.36 4.82
C ALA A 378 -14.11 36.42 3.72
N VAL A 379 -15.31 36.71 3.24
CA VAL A 379 -15.58 37.83 2.32
C VAL A 379 -15.26 39.15 3.02
N ASP A 380 -15.76 39.36 4.25
CA ASP A 380 -15.49 40.58 5.00
C ASP A 380 -13.99 40.81 5.25
N ARG A 381 -13.24 39.75 5.56
CA ARG A 381 -11.79 39.82 5.73
C ARG A 381 -11.08 40.25 4.45
N ARG A 382 -11.47 39.68 3.30
CA ARG A 382 -10.88 40.04 2.00
C ARG A 382 -11.18 41.49 1.65
N ALA A 383 -12.42 41.94 1.85
CA ALA A 383 -12.79 43.33 1.64
C ALA A 383 -11.95 44.29 2.51
N ARG A 384 -11.71 43.95 3.79
CA ARG A 384 -10.83 44.74 4.67
C ARG A 384 -9.36 44.69 4.26
N GLU A 385 -8.85 43.52 3.86
CA GLU A 385 -7.47 43.35 3.38
C GLU A 385 -7.26 44.19 2.10
N GLU A 386 -8.23 44.19 1.17
CA GLU A 386 -8.25 45.04 -0.02
C GLU A 386 -8.26 46.53 0.35
N LEU A 387 -9.11 46.95 1.29
CA LEU A 387 -9.14 48.32 1.82
C LEU A 387 -7.79 48.74 2.44
N MET A 388 -7.11 47.84 3.16
CA MET A 388 -5.79 48.12 3.74
C MET A 388 -4.65 48.15 2.71
N HIS A 389 -4.80 47.48 1.56
CA HIS A 389 -3.82 47.51 0.47
C HIS A 389 -3.97 48.74 -0.45
N HIS A 390 -4.96 49.61 -0.20
CA HIS A 390 -5.11 50.92 -0.85
C HIS A 390 -4.34 52.04 -0.11
N ILE A 391 -3.08 51.81 0.26
CA ILE A 391 -2.11 52.91 0.40
C ILE A 391 -1.52 53.11 -1.00
N PRO A 392 -1.63 54.29 -1.61
CA PRO A 392 -1.25 54.50 -3.00
C PRO A 392 0.27 54.31 -3.14
N LYS A 393 0.69 53.22 -3.77
CA LYS A 393 1.99 53.17 -4.43
C LYS A 393 1.81 53.82 -5.78
N ASN A 394 2.61 54.86 -6.02
CA ASN A 394 2.62 55.62 -7.26
C ASN A 394 2.62 54.69 -8.48
N THR A 395 1.76 55.07 -9.41
CA THR A 395 1.48 54.48 -10.71
C THR A 395 2.72 54.16 -11.52
N THR A 396 2.74 52.97 -12.11
CA THR A 396 3.07 52.79 -13.52
C THR A 396 2.19 51.69 -14.11
N THR A 397 1.55 52.07 -15.22
CA THR A 397 0.70 51.30 -16.12
C THR A 397 1.29 49.95 -16.53
N ASP A 398 0.45 48.90 -16.60
CA ASP A 398 0.43 48.11 -17.82
C ASP A 398 -0.88 47.32 -18.03
N HIS A 399 -1.26 47.24 -19.30
CA HIS A 399 -2.49 46.67 -19.83
C HIS A 399 -2.45 45.13 -19.89
N ASN A 400 -3.59 44.51 -19.59
CA ASN A 400 -4.22 43.35 -20.29
C ASN A 400 -5.03 42.47 -19.32
N ARG A 401 -6.34 42.73 -19.24
CA ARG A 401 -7.34 41.75 -18.78
C ARG A 401 -8.15 41.29 -19.99
N LEU A 402 -7.93 40.05 -20.41
CA LEU A 402 -8.91 39.29 -21.19
C LEU A 402 -9.93 38.71 -20.22
N ALA A 403 -11.14 39.26 -20.24
CA ALA A 403 -12.30 38.68 -19.61
C ALA A 403 -12.78 37.50 -20.46
N LEU A 404 -12.87 36.31 -19.87
CA LEU A 404 -13.58 35.17 -20.46
C LEU A 404 -14.93 35.04 -19.75
N THR A 405 -15.96 35.36 -20.52
CA THR A 405 -17.38 35.20 -20.20
C THR A 405 -17.75 33.71 -20.17
N THR A 406 -18.67 33.37 -19.29
CA THR A 406 -19.27 32.04 -19.16
C THR A 406 -20.36 31.87 -20.21
N ASP A 407 -20.10 31.09 -21.26
CA ASP A 407 -21.13 30.66 -22.21
C ASP A 407 -21.47 29.18 -21.98
N ASP A 408 -22.75 28.95 -21.68
CA ASP A 408 -23.38 27.63 -21.63
C ASP A 408 -23.38 27.02 -23.04
N THR A 409 -22.66 25.90 -23.22
CA THR A 409 -22.59 25.20 -24.51
C THR A 409 -23.67 24.13 -24.63
N THR A 410 -24.67 24.41 -25.46
CA THR A 410 -25.69 23.45 -25.94
C THR A 410 -25.14 22.57 -27.08
N CYS A 411 -25.55 21.29 -27.11
CA CYS A 411 -25.20 20.35 -28.19
C CYS A 411 -25.78 20.79 -29.53
N THR A 412 -24.92 20.95 -30.54
CA THR A 412 -25.24 21.44 -31.89
C THR A 412 -26.08 20.50 -32.74
N GLN A 413 -26.38 19.29 -32.28
CA GLN A 413 -27.12 18.29 -33.06
C GLN A 413 -28.57 18.10 -32.61
N CYS A 414 -28.92 18.46 -31.38
CA CYS A 414 -30.29 18.27 -30.86
C CYS A 414 -30.83 19.44 -30.02
N GLY A 415 -30.05 20.50 -29.78
CA GLY A 415 -30.55 21.76 -29.22
C GLY A 415 -31.14 21.69 -27.81
N ARG A 416 -30.90 20.62 -27.03
CA ARG A 416 -31.35 20.48 -25.63
C ARG A 416 -30.18 20.21 -24.69
N ILE A 417 -30.33 20.65 -23.43
CA ILE A 417 -29.46 20.24 -22.31
C ILE A 417 -29.86 18.80 -21.92
N CYS A 418 -29.21 17.80 -22.53
CA CYS A 418 -29.58 16.40 -22.34
C CYS A 418 -29.13 15.82 -20.99
N ASN A 419 -30.09 15.65 -20.09
CA ASN A 419 -30.05 14.81 -18.89
C ASN A 419 -30.42 13.36 -19.25
N THR A 420 -29.49 12.54 -19.76
CA THR A 420 -29.73 11.09 -19.83
C THR A 420 -28.41 10.30 -19.86
N ILE A 421 -27.89 9.92 -18.68
CA ILE A 421 -26.97 8.78 -18.55
C ILE A 421 -27.46 7.97 -17.33
N PHE A 422 -28.54 7.22 -17.54
CA PHE A 422 -29.09 6.31 -16.54
C PHE A 422 -29.09 4.84 -17.00
N ARG A 423 -28.26 4.47 -17.99
CA ARG A 423 -28.09 3.05 -18.39
C ARG A 423 -26.65 2.62 -18.66
N LEU A 424 -25.66 3.50 -18.51
CA LEU A 424 -24.23 3.16 -18.60
C LEU A 424 -23.52 3.16 -17.23
N LEU A 425 -24.21 3.61 -16.17
CA LEU A 425 -23.66 3.66 -14.82
C LEU A 425 -23.89 2.38 -14.01
N ASP A 426 -24.81 1.50 -14.42
CA ASP A 426 -24.93 0.19 -13.76
C ASP A 426 -23.69 -0.68 -14.02
N ASN A 427 -23.06 -0.65 -15.20
CA ASN A 427 -21.83 -1.40 -15.42
C ASN A 427 -20.57 -0.80 -14.78
N GLN A 428 -20.52 0.52 -14.53
CA GLN A 428 -19.37 1.13 -13.84
C GLN A 428 -19.51 1.13 -12.31
N ILE A 429 -20.72 1.23 -11.78
CA ILE A 429 -20.97 1.07 -10.35
C ILE A 429 -20.87 -0.40 -9.97
N THR A 430 -21.33 -1.34 -10.80
CA THR A 430 -21.12 -2.77 -10.53
C THR A 430 -19.63 -3.13 -10.61
N ASN A 431 -18.85 -2.58 -11.55
CA ASN A 431 -17.39 -2.81 -11.57
C ASN A 431 -16.62 -2.12 -10.43
N LEU A 432 -17.05 -0.95 -9.95
CA LEU A 432 -16.45 -0.32 -8.76
C LEU A 432 -16.90 -1.00 -7.46
N THR A 433 -18.13 -1.52 -7.40
CA THR A 433 -18.68 -2.17 -6.21
C THR A 433 -18.19 -3.62 -6.13
N VAL A 434 -18.08 -4.34 -7.25
CA VAL A 434 -17.45 -5.67 -7.30
C VAL A 434 -15.96 -5.57 -6.97
N ASN A 435 -15.23 -4.55 -7.43
CA ASN A 435 -13.81 -4.36 -7.03
C ASN A 435 -13.62 -3.84 -5.59
N ILE A 436 -14.58 -3.10 -5.01
CA ILE A 436 -14.50 -2.62 -3.61
C ILE A 436 -14.99 -3.69 -2.62
N TYR A 437 -15.90 -4.58 -3.02
CA TYR A 437 -16.40 -5.68 -2.20
C TYR A 437 -15.60 -6.98 -2.36
N SER A 438 -14.93 -7.23 -3.50
CA SER A 438 -14.03 -8.40 -3.63
C SER A 438 -12.73 -8.24 -2.81
N GLU A 439 -12.26 -7.00 -2.58
CA GLU A 439 -11.10 -6.75 -1.72
C GLU A 439 -11.43 -6.71 -0.21
N LYS A 440 -12.72 -6.77 0.18
CA LYS A 440 -13.12 -6.57 1.59
C LYS A 440 -14.23 -7.49 2.13
N ALA A 441 -14.77 -8.40 1.34
CA ALA A 441 -15.66 -9.44 1.83
C ALA A 441 -14.87 -10.72 2.15
N GLU A 442 -15.02 -11.18 3.40
CA GLU A 442 -14.72 -12.54 3.88
C GLU A 442 -13.26 -13.01 3.93
N ILE A 443 -12.52 -12.61 4.97
CA ILE A 443 -11.66 -13.54 5.75
C ILE A 443 -11.64 -13.09 7.23
N LEU A 444 -12.51 -13.70 8.05
CA LEU A 444 -12.37 -13.83 9.50
C LEU A 444 -12.69 -15.28 9.87
N ASN A 445 -11.66 -16.13 9.88
CA ASN A 445 -11.48 -17.37 10.67
C ASN A 445 -10.09 -17.92 10.28
N GLU A 446 -9.05 -17.66 11.09
CA GLU A 446 -8.50 -18.57 12.11
C GLU A 446 -7.78 -19.78 11.50
N ASN A 447 -6.50 -19.58 11.15
CA ASN A 447 -5.30 -20.38 11.51
C ASN A 447 -4.08 -20.00 10.62
N GLU A 448 -3.11 -19.27 11.21
CA GLU A 448 -1.72 -18.96 10.76
C GLU A 448 -1.48 -18.12 9.46
N PRO A 449 -0.27 -17.56 9.18
CA PRO A 449 0.35 -16.41 9.84
C PRO A 449 0.69 -15.24 8.88
N ASN A 450 0.42 -13.99 9.25
CA ASN A 450 0.45 -12.91 8.25
C ASN A 450 1.81 -12.21 8.01
N ILE A 451 2.57 -12.83 7.11
CA ILE A 451 3.53 -12.36 6.09
C ILE A 451 3.44 -10.91 5.55
N PHE A 452 2.39 -10.10 5.80
CA PHE A 452 2.18 -8.86 5.02
C PHE A 452 3.11 -7.67 5.30
N GLN A 453 3.99 -7.74 6.32
CA GLN A 453 5.11 -6.80 6.42
C GLN A 453 6.38 -7.25 5.72
N PHE A 454 6.46 -8.51 5.33
CA PHE A 454 7.69 -9.11 4.88
C PHE A 454 8.10 -8.63 3.49
N ILE A 455 7.15 -8.37 2.59
CA ILE A 455 7.52 -8.00 1.22
C ILE A 455 7.81 -6.50 1.04
N LEU A 456 7.53 -5.64 2.04
CA LEU A 456 7.67 -4.18 1.88
C LEU A 456 8.58 -3.50 2.89
N LEU A 457 9.22 -4.27 3.78
CA LEU A 457 10.19 -3.75 4.76
C LEU A 457 11.64 -4.11 4.42
N ILE A 458 11.93 -4.24 3.14
CA ILE A 458 13.29 -4.21 2.61
C ILE A 458 13.60 -2.77 2.18
N GLY A 459 13.63 -1.91 3.19
CA GLY A 459 13.69 -0.45 3.03
C GLY A 459 14.50 0.26 4.10
N ARG A 460 15.30 -0.46 4.88
CA ARG A 460 16.36 0.12 5.70
C ARG A 460 17.28 -0.99 6.17
N GLN A 461 18.40 -1.11 5.46
CA GLN A 461 19.60 -1.90 5.72
C GLN A 461 19.79 -3.18 4.89
N LEU A 462 19.14 -3.31 3.73
CA LEU A 462 19.64 -4.27 2.76
C LEU A 462 20.75 -3.66 1.92
N ARG A 463 21.93 -4.26 2.02
CA ARG A 463 22.92 -4.30 0.96
C ARG A 463 22.82 -5.70 0.37
N ASP A 464 22.85 -5.76 -0.95
CA ASP A 464 22.95 -6.99 -1.75
C ASP A 464 21.78 -7.95 -1.57
N VAL A 465 20.65 -7.66 -2.24
CA VAL A 465 19.67 -8.69 -2.60
C VAL A 465 19.02 -8.33 -3.92
N THR A 466 18.91 -9.33 -4.78
CA THR A 466 18.25 -9.25 -6.08
C THR A 466 16.89 -9.96 -6.04
N PHE A 467 15.82 -9.29 -6.50
CA PHE A 467 14.43 -9.77 -6.33
C PHE A 467 13.70 -10.06 -7.63
N PHE A 468 13.13 -11.26 -7.79
CA PHE A 468 12.23 -11.66 -8.89
C PHE A 468 10.75 -11.40 -8.54
N ASN A 469 9.85 -11.17 -9.50
CA ASN A 469 8.40 -11.30 -9.28
C ASN A 469 7.71 -11.83 -10.56
N SER A 470 6.89 -12.87 -10.47
CA SER A 470 6.14 -13.44 -11.61
C SER A 470 4.64 -13.43 -11.32
N ALA A 471 3.80 -12.84 -12.18
CA ALA A 471 2.34 -12.97 -12.10
C ALA A 471 1.77 -13.48 -13.42
N GLN A 472 0.92 -14.49 -13.35
CA GLN A 472 0.21 -15.15 -14.44
C GLN A 472 -0.93 -14.26 -14.96
N GLU A 473 -1.09 -14.19 -16.29
CA GLU A 473 -2.35 -13.82 -16.92
C GLU A 473 -2.57 -14.75 -18.10
N ASN A 474 -3.77 -15.32 -18.15
CA ASN A 474 -4.25 -16.33 -19.07
C ASN A 474 -4.16 -15.90 -20.54
N MET A 475 -3.70 -16.82 -21.39
CA MET A 475 -4.37 -17.13 -22.65
C MET A 475 -4.23 -18.61 -22.96
#